data_AF-A0A535VKS0-F1
#
_entry.id   AF-A0A535VKS0-F1
#
_cell.length_a   1.000
_cell.length_b   1.000
_cell.length_c   1.000
_cell.angle_alpha   90.00
_cell.angle_beta   90.00
_cell.angle_gamma   90.00
#
_symmetry.space_group_name_H-M   'P 1'
#
loop_
_entity.id
_entity.type
_entity.pdbx_description
1 polymer ?
#
loop_
_entity_poly.entity_id
_entity_poly.type
_entity_poly.pdbx_seq_one_letter_code
_entity_poly.pdbx_strand_id
1 'polypeptide(L)'
;MSVDQLTQAIVTGINAGAEQFLEGTLAAVLPVIWIAILGLHLGRPYILDMIDRFTLRLGADLLWLIYVALRDLLIVSGVVMSFMFFFPDVVTADALPLTGGLAAAALFGVLLVKLMGDPDHNLRDFRLVTILLLIGAVFYFVPYVLVVQYYSVAQGGPFASISNFLVTNQNPNWAVGVAYVSVALLAIMGAIATIYALRTGGRAEVSEAEAPATNI
;
A
#
# COMPACT_ATOMS: atom_id res chain seq x y z
N MET A 1 -23.50 37.96 15.21
CA MET A 1 -23.20 36.51 15.23
C MET A 1 -23.91 35.93 16.43
N SER A 2 -24.86 35.01 16.24
CA SER A 2 -25.52 34.34 17.36
C SER A 2 -24.57 33.32 18.01
N VAL A 3 -24.89 32.90 19.23
CA VAL A 3 -24.16 31.83 19.91
C VAL A 3 -24.17 30.55 19.06
N ASP A 4 -25.30 30.22 18.43
CA ASP A 4 -25.41 29.05 17.55
C ASP A 4 -24.48 29.14 16.33
N GLN A 5 -24.36 30.33 15.72
CA GLN A 5 -23.43 30.57 14.60
C GLN A 5 -21.97 30.43 15.02
N LEU A 6 -21.61 30.88 16.23
CA LEU A 6 -20.27 30.69 16.78
C LEU A 6 -19.98 29.21 17.01
N THR A 7 -20.90 28.49 17.64
CA THR A 7 -20.75 27.05 17.90
C THR A 7 -20.60 26.26 16.60
N GLN A 8 -21.42 26.55 15.59
CA GLN A 8 -21.31 25.89 14.30
C GLN A 8 -19.98 26.19 13.60
N ALA A 9 -19.51 27.44 13.64
CA ALA A 9 -18.22 27.81 13.06
C ALA A 9 -17.05 27.11 13.75
N ILE A 10 -17.08 26.96 15.08
CA ILE A 10 -16.05 26.23 15.82
C ILE A 10 -16.05 24.74 15.43
N VAL A 11 -17.22 24.10 15.40
CA VAL A 11 -17.32 22.67 15.04
C VAL A 11 -16.81 22.42 13.62
N THR A 12 -17.22 23.24 12.66
CA THR A 12 -16.75 23.13 11.27
C THR A 12 -15.24 23.35 11.17
N GLY A 13 -14.71 24.35 11.87
CA GLY A 13 -13.27 24.64 11.87
C GLY A 13 -12.43 23.51 12.46
N ILE A 14 -12.88 22.92 13.57
CA ILE A 14 -12.19 21.78 14.19
C ILE A 14 -12.21 20.56 13.27
N ASN A 15 -13.36 20.23 12.68
CA ASN A 15 -13.48 19.07 11.80
C ASN A 15 -12.59 19.22 10.56
N ALA A 16 -12.67 20.36 9.86
CA ALA A 16 -11.84 20.61 8.69
C ALA A 16 -10.34 20.62 9.02
N GLY A 17 -9.95 21.18 10.16
CA GLY A 17 -8.55 21.17 10.61
C GLY A 17 -8.05 19.76 10.96
N ALA A 18 -8.88 18.94 11.60
CA ALA A 18 -8.54 17.56 11.95
C ALA A 18 -8.42 16.68 10.70
N GLU A 19 -9.33 16.83 9.75
CA GLU A 19 -9.33 16.15 8.45
C GLU A 19 -8.04 16.47 7.67
N GLN A 20 -7.75 17.75 7.46
CA GLN A 20 -6.53 18.18 6.76
C GLN A 20 -5.25 17.69 7.45
N PHE A 21 -5.22 17.67 8.78
CA PHE A 21 -4.07 17.17 9.54
C PHE A 21 -3.85 15.68 9.30
N LEU A 22 -4.92 14.88 9.37
CA LEU A 22 -4.86 13.44 9.13
C LEU A 22 -4.45 13.15 7.68
N GLU A 23 -5.14 13.75 6.71
CA GLU A 23 -4.91 13.53 5.28
C GLU A 23 -3.51 14.00 4.85
N GLY A 24 -3.10 15.19 5.29
CA GLY A 24 -1.78 15.73 5.03
C GLY A 24 -0.67 14.88 5.62
N THR A 25 -0.84 14.36 6.84
CA THR A 25 0.15 13.48 7.47
C THR A 25 0.25 12.13 6.75
N LEU A 26 -0.89 11.54 6.37
CA LEU A 26 -0.92 10.31 5.58
C LEU A 26 -0.23 10.49 4.23
N ALA A 27 -0.54 11.58 3.52
CA ALA A 27 0.08 11.92 2.24
C ALA A 27 1.60 12.13 2.34
N ALA A 28 2.09 12.68 3.46
CA ALA A 28 3.51 12.89 3.71
C ALA A 28 4.27 11.60 4.09
N VAL A 29 3.65 10.71 4.87
CA VAL A 29 4.28 9.48 5.37
C VAL A 29 4.27 8.35 4.34
N LEU A 30 3.21 8.27 3.53
CA LEU A 30 3.02 7.16 2.59
C LEU A 30 4.17 6.95 1.57
N PRO A 31 4.82 8.00 1.01
CA PRO A 31 6.02 7.84 0.17
C PRO A 31 7.18 7.19 0.91
N VAL A 32 7.39 7.54 2.18
CA VAL A 32 8.44 6.95 3.03
C VAL A 32 8.17 5.46 3.22
N ILE A 33 6.92 5.10 3.47
CA ILE A 33 6.48 3.70 3.62
C ILE A 33 6.69 2.94 2.31
N TRP A 34 6.33 3.51 1.15
CA TRP A 34 6.58 2.89 -0.15
C TRP A 34 8.07 2.64 -0.40
N ILE A 35 8.93 3.61 -0.09
CA ILE A 35 10.39 3.44 -0.21
C ILE A 35 10.86 2.31 0.70
N ALA A 36 10.38 2.25 1.95
CA ALA A 36 10.73 1.20 2.90
C ALA A 36 10.28 -0.19 2.43
N ILE A 37 9.05 -0.31 1.89
CA ILE A 37 8.53 -1.55 1.31
C ILE A 37 9.44 -2.03 0.17
N LEU A 38 9.75 -1.15 -0.78
CA LEU A 38 10.61 -1.48 -1.91
C LEU A 38 12.02 -1.83 -1.46
N GLY A 39 12.58 -1.06 -0.53
CA GLY A 39 13.91 -1.30 0.02
C GLY A 39 14.02 -2.67 0.69
N LEU A 40 13.05 -3.05 1.51
CA LEU A 40 13.02 -4.37 2.14
C LEU A 40 12.78 -5.48 1.13
N HIS A 41 11.87 -5.30 0.17
CA HIS A 41 11.59 -6.32 -0.86
C HIS A 41 12.81 -6.60 -1.74
N LEU A 42 13.49 -5.54 -2.20
CA LEU A 42 14.72 -5.67 -2.98
C LEU A 42 15.92 -6.13 -2.14
N GLY A 43 15.91 -5.86 -0.83
CA GLY A 43 16.94 -6.30 0.12
C GLY A 43 16.92 -7.79 0.45
N ARG A 44 15.93 -8.57 -0.02
CA ARG A 44 15.82 -10.01 0.29
C ARG A 44 17.10 -10.81 0.03
N PRO A 45 17.78 -10.70 -1.13
CA PRO A 45 18.99 -11.48 -1.40
C PRO A 45 20.13 -11.15 -0.42
N TYR A 46 20.23 -9.90 0.02
CA TYR A 46 21.21 -9.46 1.00
C TYR A 46 20.95 -10.08 2.38
N ILE A 47 19.67 -10.12 2.81
CA ILE A 47 19.30 -10.75 4.08
C ILE A 47 19.59 -12.25 4.07
N LEU A 48 19.33 -12.94 2.95
CA LEU A 48 19.64 -14.36 2.80
C LEU A 48 21.15 -14.63 2.91
N ASP A 49 21.99 -13.85 2.21
CA ASP A 49 23.45 -13.96 2.34
C ASP A 49 23.94 -13.65 3.77
N MET A 50 23.29 -12.72 4.46
CA MET A 50 23.63 -12.39 5.85
C MET A 50 23.24 -13.53 6.81
N ILE A 51 22.10 -14.18 6.58
CA ILE A 51 21.63 -15.33 7.37
C ILE A 51 22.63 -16.49 7.30
N ASP A 52 23.18 -16.77 6.13
CA ASP A 52 24.16 -17.84 5.91
C ASP A 52 25.48 -17.62 6.67
N ARG A 53 25.75 -16.40 7.12
CA ARG A 53 26.96 -16.04 7.91
C ARG A 53 26.80 -16.29 9.40
N PHE A 54 25.58 -16.52 9.90
CA PHE A 54 25.39 -16.80 11.33
C PHE A 54 25.80 -18.23 11.68
N THR A 55 26.68 -18.36 12.65
CA THR A 55 27.07 -19.66 13.22
C THR A 55 25.97 -20.26 14.11
N LEU A 56 25.09 -19.42 14.66
CA LEU A 56 23.97 -19.82 15.50
C LEU A 56 22.67 -19.83 14.71
N ARG A 57 22.02 -21.01 14.63
CA ARG A 57 20.70 -21.17 13.98
C ARG A 57 19.63 -20.25 14.56
N LEU A 58 19.67 -19.99 15.88
CA LEU A 58 18.72 -19.10 16.54
C LEU A 58 18.82 -17.65 16.03
N GLY A 59 20.04 -17.16 15.78
CA GLY A 59 20.26 -15.80 15.28
C GLY A 59 19.78 -15.64 13.83
N ALA A 60 20.07 -16.64 13.00
CA ALA A 60 19.56 -16.74 11.63
C ALA A 60 18.02 -16.68 11.58
N ASP A 61 17.36 -17.51 12.39
CA ASP A 61 15.90 -17.61 12.41
C ASP A 61 15.23 -16.33 12.93
N LEU A 62 15.76 -15.75 14.01
CA LEU A 62 15.24 -14.50 14.57
C LEU A 62 15.36 -13.32 13.59
N LEU A 63 16.51 -13.21 12.91
CA LEU A 63 16.71 -12.17 11.90
C LEU A 63 15.73 -12.33 10.74
N TRP A 64 15.55 -13.56 10.25
CA TRP A 64 14.60 -13.86 9.19
C TRP A 64 13.16 -13.49 9.58
N LEU A 65 12.74 -13.89 10.78
CA LEU A 65 11.42 -13.60 11.31
C LEU A 65 11.17 -12.09 11.42
N ILE A 66 12.12 -11.34 12.00
CA ILE A 66 12.00 -9.88 12.13
C ILE A 66 11.92 -9.22 10.74
N TYR A 67 12.74 -9.67 9.79
CA TYR A 67 12.71 -9.15 8.41
C TYR A 67 11.33 -9.37 7.76
N VAL A 68 10.79 -10.58 7.80
CA VAL A 68 9.48 -10.91 7.22
C VAL A 68 8.36 -10.15 7.94
N ALA A 69 8.39 -10.10 9.27
CA ALA A 69 7.40 -9.37 10.07
C ALA A 69 7.38 -7.87 9.76
N LEU A 70 8.56 -7.24 9.65
CA LEU A 70 8.67 -5.82 9.31
C LEU A 70 8.20 -5.54 7.88
N ARG A 71 8.59 -6.38 6.91
CA ARG A 71 8.13 -6.32 5.52
C ARG A 71 6.60 -6.37 5.46
N ASP A 72 5.98 -7.28 6.19
CA ASP A 72 4.54 -7.49 6.18
C ASP A 72 3.77 -6.40 6.89
N LEU A 73 4.27 -5.95 8.04
CA LEU A 73 3.70 -4.80 8.74
C LEU A 73 3.71 -3.56 7.87
N LEU A 74 4.80 -3.30 7.13
CA LEU A 74 4.90 -2.16 6.23
C LEU A 74 3.94 -2.25 5.05
N ILE A 75 3.75 -3.43 4.47
CA ILE A 75 2.78 -3.61 3.38
C ILE A 75 1.35 -3.43 3.91
N VAL A 76 1.01 -4.03 5.05
CA VAL A 76 -0.30 -3.84 5.67
C VAL A 76 -0.56 -2.37 5.99
N SER A 77 0.41 -1.69 6.62
CA SER A 77 0.27 -0.27 6.95
C SER A 77 0.15 0.59 5.69
N GLY A 78 0.93 0.28 4.64
CA GLY A 78 0.83 0.92 3.33
C GLY A 78 -0.55 0.79 2.70
N VAL A 79 -1.19 -0.39 2.77
CA VAL A 79 -2.58 -0.57 2.34
C VAL A 79 -3.52 0.32 3.13
N VAL A 80 -3.46 0.26 4.47
CA VAL A 80 -4.37 0.99 5.36
C VAL A 80 -4.27 2.49 5.14
N MET A 81 -3.05 3.04 5.08
CA MET A 81 -2.83 4.46 4.80
C MET A 81 -3.32 4.86 3.41
N SER A 82 -3.24 3.96 2.44
CA SER A 82 -3.72 4.23 1.08
C SER A 82 -5.24 4.24 0.94
N PHE A 83 -6.01 3.94 2.00
CA PHE A 83 -7.47 4.00 1.94
C PHE A 83 -8.00 5.41 1.67
N MET A 84 -7.21 6.45 1.98
CA MET A 84 -7.56 7.84 1.67
C MET A 84 -7.88 8.04 0.18
N PHE A 85 -7.24 7.29 -0.74
CA PHE A 85 -7.46 7.39 -2.19
C PHE A 85 -8.81 6.82 -2.67
N PHE A 86 -9.55 6.13 -1.80
CA PHE A 86 -10.84 5.55 -2.13
C PHE A 86 -12.01 6.49 -1.83
N PHE A 87 -11.76 7.58 -1.12
CA PHE A 87 -12.77 8.56 -0.76
C PHE A 87 -12.81 9.68 -1.80
N PRO A 88 -13.94 9.88 -2.49
CA PRO A 88 -14.09 10.94 -3.49
C PRO A 88 -13.79 12.34 -2.94
N ASP A 89 -14.19 12.60 -1.70
CA ASP A 89 -13.99 13.91 -1.05
C ASP A 89 -12.50 14.27 -0.98
N VAL A 90 -11.70 13.39 -0.36
CA VAL A 90 -10.24 13.52 -0.22
C VAL A 90 -9.55 13.72 -1.56
N VAL A 91 -9.84 12.88 -2.56
CA VAL A 91 -9.18 12.99 -3.87
C VAL A 91 -9.60 14.26 -4.61
N THR A 92 -10.77 14.83 -4.34
CA THR A 92 -11.18 16.09 -4.97
C THR A 92 -10.70 17.34 -4.23
N ALA A 93 -10.50 17.26 -2.92
CA ALA A 93 -10.05 18.37 -2.08
C ALA A 93 -8.52 18.54 -2.15
N ASP A 94 -7.77 17.44 -2.01
CA ASP A 94 -6.32 17.48 -1.85
C ASP A 94 -5.53 17.28 -3.15
N ALA A 95 -4.30 17.80 -3.16
CA ALA A 95 -3.35 17.63 -4.24
C ALA A 95 -2.59 16.29 -4.13
N LEU A 96 -3.24 15.21 -4.57
CA LEU A 96 -2.72 13.85 -4.45
C LEU A 96 -2.31 13.24 -5.80
N PRO A 97 -1.52 12.14 -5.81
CA PRO A 97 -1.23 11.35 -7.01
C PRO A 97 -2.51 10.77 -7.63
N LEU A 98 -2.81 11.10 -8.90
CA LEU A 98 -4.03 10.63 -9.59
C LEU A 98 -4.20 9.11 -9.55
N THR A 99 -3.12 8.36 -9.72
CA THR A 99 -3.13 6.89 -9.73
C THR A 99 -2.86 6.25 -8.37
N GLY A 100 -2.93 7.02 -7.27
CA GLY A 100 -2.70 6.53 -5.90
C GLY A 100 -3.61 5.37 -5.50
N GLY A 101 -4.88 5.40 -5.90
CA GLY A 101 -5.81 4.29 -5.67
C GLY A 101 -5.43 2.99 -6.39
N LEU A 102 -4.87 3.08 -7.60
CA LEU A 102 -4.39 1.91 -8.35
C LEU A 102 -3.12 1.34 -7.71
N ALA A 103 -2.25 2.20 -7.18
CA ALA A 103 -1.11 1.76 -6.39
C ALA A 103 -1.55 1.03 -5.11
N ALA A 104 -2.59 1.54 -4.44
CA ALA A 104 -3.21 0.88 -3.28
C ALA A 104 -3.77 -0.50 -3.64
N ALA A 105 -4.47 -0.61 -4.78
CA ALA A 105 -4.99 -1.88 -5.29
C ALA A 105 -3.86 -2.87 -5.61
N ALA A 106 -2.76 -2.43 -6.22
CA ALA A 106 -1.60 -3.28 -6.48
C ALA A 106 -0.97 -3.80 -5.17
N LEU A 107 -0.87 -2.93 -4.16
CA LEU A 107 -0.32 -3.27 -2.85
C LEU A 107 -1.25 -4.20 -2.05
N PHE A 108 -2.56 -4.04 -2.18
CA PHE A 108 -3.53 -5.02 -1.69
C PHE A 108 -3.40 -6.37 -2.41
N GLY A 109 -3.14 -6.35 -3.72
CA GLY A 109 -2.82 -7.54 -4.50
C GLY A 109 -1.59 -8.29 -3.98
N VAL A 110 -0.58 -7.58 -3.47
CA VAL A 110 0.58 -8.20 -2.81
C VAL A 110 0.15 -8.99 -1.57
N LEU A 111 -0.73 -8.42 -0.75
CA LEU A 111 -1.29 -9.13 0.40
C LEU A 111 -2.12 -10.34 -0.02
N LEU A 112 -2.88 -10.23 -1.11
CA LEU A 112 -3.65 -11.35 -1.65
C LEU A 112 -2.74 -12.50 -2.09
N VAL A 113 -1.64 -12.22 -2.79
CA VAL A 113 -0.66 -13.24 -3.18
C VAL A 113 -0.03 -13.90 -1.96
N LYS A 114 0.29 -13.13 -0.91
CA LYS A 114 0.82 -13.65 0.36
C LYS A 114 -0.19 -14.47 1.15
N LEU A 115 -1.48 -14.16 1.03
CA LEU A 115 -2.53 -14.94 1.67
C LEU A 115 -2.71 -16.30 1.00
N MET A 116 -2.59 -16.35 -0.32
CA MET A 116 -2.91 -17.52 -1.15
C MET A 116 -1.70 -18.37 -1.53
N GLY A 117 -0.48 -17.90 -1.28
CA GLY A 117 0.75 -18.56 -1.68
C GLY A 117 1.89 -18.25 -0.72
N ASP A 118 3.08 -18.71 -1.09
CA ASP A 118 4.28 -18.57 -0.26
C ASP A 118 5.40 -17.91 -1.07
N PRO A 119 5.43 -16.57 -1.17
CA PRO A 119 6.44 -15.86 -1.93
C PRO A 119 7.85 -15.97 -1.32
N ASP A 120 7.99 -16.51 -0.13
CA ASP A 120 9.28 -16.67 0.54
C ASP A 120 9.96 -18.00 0.15
N HIS A 121 9.19 -19.01 -0.26
CA HIS A 121 9.72 -20.29 -0.75
C HIS A 121 9.44 -20.57 -2.24
N ASN A 122 8.41 -19.96 -2.83
CA ASN A 122 8.01 -20.18 -4.22
C ASN A 122 8.45 -19.02 -5.14
N LEU A 123 9.24 -19.35 -6.17
CA LEU A 123 9.73 -18.38 -7.14
C LEU A 123 8.61 -17.70 -7.95
N ARG A 124 7.51 -18.42 -8.24
CA ARG A 124 6.37 -17.86 -8.97
C ARG A 124 5.71 -16.74 -8.17
N ASP A 125 5.43 -17.00 -6.90
CA ASP A 125 4.73 -16.06 -6.02
C ASP A 125 5.63 -14.86 -5.70
N PHE A 126 6.93 -15.08 -5.52
CA PHE A 126 7.92 -14.01 -5.40
C PHE A 126 7.92 -13.07 -6.63
N ARG A 127 7.86 -13.63 -7.84
CA ARG A 127 7.80 -12.84 -9.08
C ARG A 127 6.50 -12.04 -9.17
N LEU A 128 5.36 -12.63 -8.78
CA LEU A 128 4.07 -11.92 -8.75
C LEU A 128 4.11 -10.75 -7.78
N VAL A 129 4.60 -10.96 -6.55
CA VAL A 129 4.78 -9.87 -5.57
C VAL A 129 5.69 -8.78 -6.14
N THR A 130 6.80 -9.16 -6.77
CA THR A 130 7.75 -8.20 -7.36
C THR A 130 7.11 -7.37 -8.47
N ILE A 131 6.35 -7.99 -9.37
CA ILE A 131 5.65 -7.29 -10.47
C ILE A 131 4.58 -6.36 -9.90
N LEU A 132 3.80 -6.80 -8.91
CA LEU A 132 2.76 -5.98 -8.28
C LEU A 132 3.37 -4.78 -7.55
N LEU A 133 4.47 -4.98 -6.82
CA LEU A 133 5.19 -3.88 -6.17
C LEU A 133 5.78 -2.91 -7.20
N LEU A 134 6.31 -3.40 -8.32
CA LEU A 134 6.80 -2.56 -9.40
C LEU A 134 5.68 -1.71 -10.02
N ILE A 135 4.56 -2.34 -10.37
CA ILE A 135 3.40 -1.66 -10.94
C ILE A 135 2.86 -0.61 -9.96
N GLY A 136 2.70 -0.99 -8.69
CA GLY A 136 2.24 -0.07 -7.65
C GLY A 136 3.21 1.08 -7.43
N ALA A 137 4.51 0.83 -7.42
CA ALA A 137 5.54 1.85 -7.31
C ALA A 137 5.49 2.84 -8.48
N VAL A 138 5.28 2.35 -9.70
CA VAL A 138 5.11 3.21 -10.88
C VAL A 138 3.86 4.07 -10.74
N PHE A 139 2.72 3.48 -10.38
CA PHE A 139 1.47 4.21 -10.17
C PHE A 139 1.54 5.21 -9.00
N TYR A 140 2.41 5.00 -8.03
CA TYR A 140 2.57 5.91 -6.91
C TYR A 140 3.62 7.00 -7.17
N PHE A 141 4.87 6.61 -7.44
CA PHE A 141 6.00 7.53 -7.51
C PHE A 141 6.03 8.38 -8.77
N VAL A 142 5.58 7.86 -9.92
CA VAL A 142 5.60 8.65 -11.15
C VAL A 142 4.72 9.90 -11.00
N PRO A 143 3.43 9.80 -10.60
CA PRO A 143 2.68 11.00 -10.31
C PRO A 143 3.23 11.72 -9.06
N TYR A 144 3.56 11.04 -7.97
CA TYR A 144 4.02 11.75 -6.77
C TYR A 144 5.23 12.68 -7.01
N VAL A 145 6.29 12.18 -7.67
CA VAL A 145 7.52 12.94 -7.91
C VAL A 145 7.36 13.94 -9.06
N LEU A 146 6.84 13.50 -10.21
CA LEU A 146 6.75 14.36 -11.40
C LEU A 146 5.65 15.41 -11.28
N VAL A 147 4.75 15.26 -10.30
CA VAL A 147 3.50 16.01 -10.29
C VAL A 147 3.30 16.73 -8.97
N VAL A 148 3.10 16.01 -7.85
CA VAL A 148 2.82 16.65 -6.55
C VAL A 148 4.01 17.49 -6.09
N GLN A 149 5.22 16.93 -6.22
CA GLN A 149 6.44 17.66 -5.85
C GLN A 149 6.83 18.72 -6.88
N TYR A 150 6.63 18.47 -8.17
CA TYR A 150 6.92 19.47 -9.19
C TYR A 150 5.96 20.67 -9.11
N TYR A 151 4.66 20.42 -8.89
CA TYR A 151 3.63 21.44 -8.76
C TYR A 151 3.88 22.37 -7.57
N SER A 152 4.45 21.86 -6.47
CA SER A 152 4.75 22.67 -5.30
C SER A 152 5.97 23.60 -5.48
N VAL A 153 6.90 23.28 -6.41
CA VAL A 153 8.17 24.04 -6.56
C VAL A 153 8.37 24.75 -7.90
N ALA A 154 7.67 24.36 -8.97
CA ALA A 154 7.94 24.81 -10.34
C ALA A 154 6.67 25.10 -11.16
N GLN A 155 5.74 25.84 -10.56
CA GLN A 155 4.49 26.26 -11.21
C GLN A 155 4.79 27.02 -12.52
N GLY A 156 4.29 26.51 -13.64
CA GLY A 156 4.46 27.11 -14.97
C GLY A 156 5.69 26.67 -15.76
N GLY A 157 6.45 25.68 -15.30
CA GLY A 157 7.55 25.10 -16.06
C GLY A 157 7.11 24.16 -17.20
N PRO A 158 8.06 23.58 -17.97
CA PRO A 158 7.76 22.79 -19.18
C PRO A 158 6.91 21.54 -18.96
N PHE A 159 6.80 21.05 -17.72
CA PHE A 159 5.96 19.90 -17.37
C PHE A 159 4.62 20.28 -16.73
N ALA A 160 4.25 21.56 -16.69
CA ALA A 160 3.04 22.04 -16.02
C ALA A 160 1.75 21.38 -16.53
N SER A 161 1.62 21.11 -17.84
CA SER A 161 0.43 20.44 -18.39
C SER A 161 0.29 18.99 -17.92
N ILE A 162 1.40 18.25 -17.87
CA ILE A 162 1.41 16.85 -17.39
C ILE A 162 1.20 16.81 -15.89
N SER A 163 1.84 17.73 -15.16
CA SER A 163 1.65 17.91 -13.72
C SER A 163 0.19 18.20 -13.42
N ASN A 164 -0.41 19.22 -14.04
CA ASN A 164 -1.83 19.53 -13.81
C ASN A 164 -2.74 18.34 -14.08
N PHE A 165 -2.53 17.56 -15.14
CA PHE A 165 -3.36 16.38 -15.45
C PHE A 165 -3.32 15.28 -14.37
N LEU A 166 -2.17 15.09 -13.73
CA LEU A 166 -1.93 13.98 -12.80
C LEU A 166 -2.09 14.36 -11.31
N VAL A 167 -2.49 15.61 -11.00
CA VAL A 167 -2.97 16.01 -9.67
C VAL A 167 -4.47 15.78 -9.58
N THR A 168 -4.93 15.15 -8.50
CA THR A 168 -6.34 14.81 -8.31
C THR A 168 -7.28 16.03 -8.24
N ASN A 169 -6.96 17.06 -7.44
CA ASN A 169 -7.82 18.25 -7.31
C ASN A 169 -7.90 19.13 -8.57
N GLN A 170 -6.97 18.98 -9.52
CA GLN A 170 -7.00 19.65 -10.82
C GLN A 170 -7.84 18.88 -11.85
N ASN A 171 -8.07 17.58 -11.65
CA ASN A 171 -8.85 16.72 -12.55
C ASN A 171 -9.82 15.84 -11.75
N PRO A 172 -10.81 16.44 -11.06
CA PRO A 172 -11.68 15.71 -10.15
C PRO A 172 -12.47 14.59 -10.84
N ASN A 173 -12.88 14.80 -12.11
CA ASN A 173 -13.59 13.76 -12.88
C ASN A 173 -12.74 12.50 -13.07
N TRP A 174 -11.45 12.66 -13.38
CA TRP A 174 -10.52 11.53 -13.50
C TRP A 174 -10.20 10.94 -12.14
N ALA A 175 -9.98 11.78 -11.12
CA ALA A 175 -9.68 11.33 -9.76
C ALA A 175 -10.78 10.43 -9.21
N VAL A 176 -12.04 10.85 -9.32
CA VAL A 176 -13.21 10.08 -8.89
C VAL A 176 -13.36 8.80 -9.72
N GLY A 177 -13.17 8.89 -11.04
CA GLY A 177 -13.22 7.71 -11.92
C GLY A 177 -12.18 6.64 -11.54
N VAL A 178 -10.93 7.06 -11.33
CA VAL A 178 -9.84 6.17 -10.90
C VAL A 178 -10.09 5.64 -9.49
N ALA A 179 -10.60 6.46 -8.57
CA ALA A 179 -10.97 6.03 -7.22
C ALA A 179 -12.01 4.89 -7.26
N TYR A 180 -13.08 5.02 -8.03
CA TYR A 180 -14.09 3.97 -8.15
C TYR A 180 -13.56 2.69 -8.82
N VAL A 181 -12.72 2.81 -9.85
CA VAL A 181 -12.05 1.65 -10.44
C VAL A 181 -11.19 0.94 -9.39
N SER A 182 -10.45 1.70 -8.59
CA SER A 182 -9.60 1.16 -7.53
C SER A 182 -10.40 0.47 -6.44
N VAL A 183 -11.53 1.05 -6.03
CA VAL A 183 -12.49 0.45 -5.09
C VAL A 183 -13.04 -0.86 -5.64
N ALA A 184 -13.43 -0.90 -6.91
CA ALA A 184 -13.94 -2.11 -7.54
C ALA A 184 -12.88 -3.22 -7.55
N LEU A 185 -11.62 -2.90 -7.91
CA LEU A 185 -10.50 -3.84 -7.85
C LEU A 185 -10.27 -4.37 -6.44
N LEU A 186 -10.26 -3.48 -5.44
CA LEU A 186 -10.08 -3.87 -4.04
C LEU A 186 -11.24 -4.75 -3.56
N ALA A 187 -12.48 -4.43 -3.91
CA ALA A 187 -13.65 -5.24 -3.57
C ALA A 187 -13.59 -6.64 -4.20
N ILE A 188 -13.14 -6.75 -5.45
CA ILE A 188 -12.94 -8.04 -6.13
C ILE A 188 -11.86 -8.85 -5.40
N MET A 189 -10.70 -8.27 -5.14
CA MET A 189 -9.60 -8.95 -4.43
C MET A 189 -9.99 -9.31 -2.99
N GLY A 190 -10.73 -8.45 -2.30
CA GLY A 190 -11.25 -8.70 -0.96
C GLY A 190 -12.24 -9.85 -0.95
N ALA A 191 -13.15 -9.91 -1.92
CA ALA A 191 -14.06 -11.04 -2.08
C ALA A 191 -13.30 -12.36 -2.34
N ILE A 192 -12.26 -12.33 -3.18
CA ILE A 192 -11.39 -13.50 -3.41
C ILE A 192 -10.71 -13.92 -2.11
N ALA A 193 -10.13 -12.99 -1.35
CA ALA A 193 -9.50 -13.26 -0.07
C ALA A 193 -10.46 -13.89 0.93
N THR A 194 -11.68 -13.34 1.06
CA THR A 194 -12.71 -13.89 1.95
C THR A 194 -13.14 -15.29 1.53
N ILE A 195 -13.41 -15.51 0.24
CA ILE A 195 -13.78 -16.84 -0.28
C ILE A 195 -12.65 -17.85 -0.02
N TYR A 196 -11.41 -17.46 -0.26
CA TYR A 196 -10.25 -18.30 0.01
C TYR A 196 -10.16 -18.66 1.50
N ALA A 197 -10.19 -17.68 2.39
CA ALA A 197 -10.11 -17.89 3.84
C ALA A 197 -11.24 -18.78 4.39
N LEU A 198 -12.47 -18.62 3.87
CA LEU A 198 -13.61 -19.47 4.24
C LEU A 198 -13.44 -20.91 3.75
N ARG A 199 -12.86 -21.12 2.55
CA ARG A 199 -12.64 -22.46 1.98
C ARG A 199 -11.51 -23.22 2.66
N THR A 200 -10.43 -22.53 3.04
CA THR A 200 -9.28 -23.13 3.72
C THR A 200 -9.48 -23.20 5.25
N GLY A 201 -10.60 -22.66 5.76
CA GLY A 201 -10.97 -22.73 7.17
C GLY A 201 -10.03 -21.97 8.10
N GLY A 202 -9.24 -21.03 7.57
CA GLY A 202 -8.22 -20.31 8.33
C GLY A 202 -7.11 -21.19 8.93
N ARG A 203 -7.00 -22.45 8.50
CA ARG A 203 -5.93 -23.35 8.95
C ARG A 203 -4.68 -23.09 8.12
N ALA A 204 -3.57 -22.78 8.80
CA ALA A 204 -2.25 -22.85 8.18
C ALA A 204 -2.06 -24.27 7.63
N GLU A 205 -1.67 -24.41 6.37
CA GLU A 205 -1.35 -25.72 5.79
C GLU A 205 -0.29 -26.38 6.68
N VAL A 206 -0.67 -27.50 7.30
CA VAL A 206 0.29 -28.34 8.03
C VAL A 206 1.16 -28.96 6.94
N SER A 207 2.44 -28.56 6.91
CA SER A 207 3.47 -29.20 6.09
C SER A 207 3.34 -30.72 6.22
N GLU A 208 3.28 -31.41 5.08
CA GLU A 208 3.15 -32.86 4.88
C GLU A 208 4.34 -33.69 5.45
N ALA A 209 4.88 -33.30 6.60
CA ALA A 209 5.97 -33.98 7.29
C ALA A 209 5.50 -35.05 8.30
N GLU A 210 4.18 -35.21 8.51
CA GLU A 210 3.59 -36.29 9.31
C GLU A 210 2.69 -37.19 8.46
N ALA A 211 3.27 -37.80 7.43
CA ALA A 211 2.74 -39.09 6.97
C ALA A 211 3.17 -40.15 8.01
N PRO A 212 2.25 -40.79 8.76
CA PRO A 212 2.63 -41.87 9.65
C PRO A 212 3.21 -43.00 8.79
N ALA A 213 4.42 -43.45 9.15
CA ALA A 213 5.00 -44.65 8.59
C ALA A 213 4.04 -45.82 8.82
N THR A 214 3.28 -46.19 7.79
CA THR A 214 2.53 -47.44 7.76
C THR A 214 3.53 -48.58 7.70
N ASN A 215 3.90 -49.09 8.87
CA ASN A 215 4.45 -50.43 9.04
C ASN A 215 3.30 -51.42 8.82
N ILE A 216 3.25 -52.07 7.65
CA ILE A 216 2.84 -53.47 7.49
C ILE A 216 3.67 -54.07 6.36
#